data_AF-C0XGN4-F1
#
_entry.id   AF-C0XGN4-F1
#
_cell.length_a   1.000
_cell.length_b   1.000
_cell.length_c   1.000
_cell.angle_alpha   90.00
_cell.angle_beta   90.00
_cell.angle_gamma   90.00
#
_symmetry.space_group_name_H-M   'P 1'
#
loop_
_entity.id
_entity.type
_entity.pdbx_description
1 polymer ?
#
loop_
_entity_poly.entity_id
_entity_poly.type
_entity_poly.pdbx_seq_one_letter_code
_entity_poly.pdbx_strand_id
1 'polypeptide(L)'
;MPISHKNISLFAIMLKWCCAKRTEGGNKMASHLEQSLAERIAYLQDRSQFSQADIAKKMGIDRTAFSKIKNGTRKVSADELNKLSEIFGVSTDYLLGNTVSQDGKAPSWATEKDKNDLKHYLSENWDSMTYGGDKLTDEEKQQLRVAMETIFWRRHKHQ
;
A
#
# COMPACT_ATOMS: atom_id res chain seq x y z
N MET A 1 -24.49 -36.38 4.22
CA MET A 1 -24.61 -35.21 5.12
C MET A 1 -23.76 -34.09 4.54
N PRO A 2 -24.33 -32.95 4.10
CA PRO A 2 -23.52 -31.91 3.47
C PRO A 2 -22.79 -31.10 4.54
N ILE A 3 -21.51 -30.85 4.28
CA ILE A 3 -20.61 -30.09 5.14
C ILE A 3 -21.01 -28.61 5.03
N SER A 4 -21.54 -28.08 6.13
CA SER A 4 -21.85 -26.65 6.28
C SER A 4 -20.55 -25.84 6.17
N HIS A 5 -20.42 -25.08 5.08
CA HIS A 5 -19.37 -24.07 4.94
C HIS A 5 -19.62 -22.99 6.00
N LYS A 6 -18.78 -22.97 7.04
CA LYS A 6 -18.80 -21.93 8.05
C LYS A 6 -18.40 -20.60 7.39
N ASN A 7 -19.35 -19.69 7.24
CA ASN A 7 -19.09 -18.28 6.93
C ASN A 7 -18.23 -17.69 8.05
N ILE A 8 -16.91 -17.63 7.83
CA ILE A 8 -15.99 -17.00 8.78
C ILE A 8 -16.14 -15.50 8.57
N SER A 9 -16.88 -14.84 9.47
CA SER A 9 -17.00 -13.39 9.50
C SER A 9 -15.61 -12.74 9.62
N LEU A 10 -15.32 -11.78 8.74
CA LEU A 10 -14.11 -10.93 8.79
C LEU A 10 -13.90 -10.34 10.19
N PHE A 11 -14.98 -10.11 10.93
CA PHE A 11 -14.96 -9.62 12.31
C PHE A 11 -14.29 -10.62 13.29
N ALA A 12 -14.49 -11.93 13.10
CA ALA A 12 -13.90 -12.97 13.94
C ALA A 12 -12.40 -13.17 13.67
N ILE A 13 -11.96 -12.94 12.43
CA ILE A 13 -10.53 -12.95 12.06
C ILE A 13 -9.84 -11.71 12.63
N MET A 14 -10.47 -10.54 12.51
CA MET A 14 -9.99 -9.27 13.05
C MET A 14 -9.87 -9.27 14.58
N LEU A 15 -10.86 -9.82 15.30
CA LEU A 15 -10.84 -9.90 16.76
C LEU A 15 -9.79 -10.88 17.29
N LYS A 16 -9.60 -12.04 16.65
CA LYS A 16 -8.52 -12.97 17.00
C LYS A 16 -7.14 -12.34 16.74
N TRP A 17 -7.02 -11.48 15.74
CA TRP A 17 -5.77 -10.77 15.42
C TRP A 17 -5.45 -9.67 16.44
N CYS A 18 -6.47 -8.93 16.91
CA CYS A 18 -6.28 -7.84 17.87
C CYS A 18 -5.79 -8.31 19.25
N CYS A 19 -6.14 -9.54 19.66
CA CYS A 19 -5.74 -10.10 20.95
C CYS A 19 -4.29 -10.63 20.97
N ALA A 20 -3.72 -10.97 19.81
CA ALA A 20 -2.40 -11.61 19.71
C ALA A 20 -1.21 -10.63 19.61
N LYS A 21 -1.44 -9.32 19.52
CA LYS A 21 -0.41 -8.29 19.22
C LYS A 21 -0.16 -7.31 20.37
N ARG A 22 -0.08 -7.80 21.60
CA ARG A 22 0.40 -7.00 22.74
C ARG A 22 1.62 -7.63 23.40
N THR A 23 2.77 -7.56 22.71
CA THR A 23 4.10 -7.44 23.33
C THR A 23 5.12 -6.92 22.29
N GLU A 24 5.78 -5.83 22.69
CA GLU A 24 7.16 -5.44 22.36
C GLU A 24 7.51 -4.89 20.95
N GLY A 25 8.01 -3.65 20.94
CA GLY A 25 8.98 -3.17 19.95
C GLY A 25 8.45 -2.67 18.61
N GLY A 26 7.90 -1.44 18.60
CA GLY A 26 8.06 -0.49 17.48
C GLY A 26 7.77 -1.01 16.06
N ASN A 27 6.55 -1.50 15.83
CA ASN A 27 6.09 -1.92 14.51
C ASN A 27 5.82 -0.72 13.57
N LYS A 28 6.86 -0.08 13.02
CA LYS A 28 6.75 0.89 11.91
C LYS A 28 6.45 0.23 10.55
N MET A 29 6.29 -1.09 10.49
CA MET A 29 6.03 -1.84 9.26
C MET A 29 4.53 -2.07 8.97
N ALA A 30 3.65 -1.88 9.96
CA ALA A 30 2.23 -2.17 9.80
C ALA A 30 1.35 -0.98 9.38
N SER A 31 1.88 0.24 9.29
CA SER A 31 1.06 1.43 8.99
C SER A 31 1.03 1.84 7.52
N HIS A 32 1.53 1.03 6.58
CA HIS A 32 1.70 1.44 5.17
C HIS A 32 0.42 1.48 4.32
N LEU A 33 -0.72 1.05 4.88
CA LEU A 33 -1.99 0.94 4.15
C LEU A 33 -2.85 2.21 4.20
N GLU A 34 -2.60 3.11 5.16
CA GLU A 34 -3.32 4.38 5.34
C GLU A 34 -2.36 5.59 5.24
N GLN A 35 -1.31 5.46 4.44
CA GLN A 35 -0.33 6.55 4.30
C GLN A 35 -0.69 7.47 3.15
N SER A 36 -0.89 8.73 3.50
CA SER A 36 -0.95 9.84 2.56
C SER A 36 0.31 9.90 1.70
N LEU A 37 0.21 10.51 0.52
CA LEU A 37 1.36 10.79 -0.35
C LEU A 37 2.53 11.43 0.43
N ALA A 38 2.21 12.37 1.33
CA ALA A 38 3.17 13.05 2.17
C ALA A 38 3.94 12.10 3.10
N GLU A 39 3.23 11.18 3.77
CA GLU A 39 3.84 10.16 4.64
C GLU A 39 4.71 9.18 3.86
N ARG A 40 4.30 8.79 2.65
CA ARG A 40 5.10 7.94 1.76
C ARG A 40 6.37 8.63 1.31
N ILE A 41 6.30 9.91 0.94
CA ILE A 41 7.47 10.73 0.59
C ILE A 41 8.40 10.86 1.80
N ALA A 42 7.86 11.12 3.00
CA ALA A 42 8.66 11.18 4.22
C ALA A 42 9.36 9.85 4.52
N TYR A 43 8.63 8.74 4.40
CA TYR A 43 9.14 7.39 4.58
C TYR A 43 10.30 7.06 3.61
N LEU A 44 10.16 7.45 2.34
CA LEU A 44 11.20 7.24 1.33
C LEU A 44 12.40 8.14 1.57
N GLN A 45 12.18 9.40 1.93
CA GLN A 45 13.25 10.34 2.26
C GLN A 45 14.10 9.84 3.44
N ASP A 46 13.47 9.35 4.51
CA ASP A 46 14.14 8.82 5.71
C ASP A 46 14.98 7.56 5.43
N ARG A 47 14.66 6.80 4.37
CA ARG A 47 15.40 5.61 3.94
C ARG A 47 16.37 5.86 2.79
N SER A 48 16.34 7.04 2.21
CA SER A 48 17.26 7.43 1.15
C SER A 48 18.54 8.03 1.75
N GLN A 49 19.60 8.07 0.96
CA GLN A 49 20.81 8.84 1.28
C GLN A 49 20.63 10.36 1.07
N PHE A 50 19.46 10.84 0.65
CA PHE A 50 19.25 12.22 0.26
C PHE A 50 18.64 13.05 1.40
N SER A 51 19.22 14.22 1.64
CA SER A 51 18.60 15.21 2.51
C SER A 51 17.42 15.89 1.81
N GLN A 52 16.56 16.57 2.57
CA GLN A 52 15.49 17.40 2.00
C GLN A 52 16.01 18.45 1.01
N ALA A 53 17.22 18.98 1.26
CA ALA A 53 17.84 19.96 0.37
C ALA A 53 18.30 19.30 -0.95
N ASP A 54 18.83 18.08 -0.88
CA ASP A 54 19.26 17.34 -2.07
C ASP A 54 18.08 16.98 -2.97
N ILE A 55 16.97 16.53 -2.38
CA ILE A 55 15.75 16.20 -3.12
C ILE A 55 15.18 17.46 -3.75
N ALA A 56 15.06 18.56 -3.01
CA ALA A 56 14.59 19.83 -3.54
C ALA A 56 15.44 20.30 -4.73
N LYS A 57 16.78 20.22 -4.60
CA LYS A 57 17.72 20.55 -5.68
C LYS A 57 17.52 19.64 -6.91
N LYS A 58 17.37 18.33 -6.71
CA LYS A 58 17.12 17.36 -7.80
C LYS A 58 15.77 17.61 -8.49
N MET A 59 14.75 18.04 -7.75
CA MET A 59 13.45 18.38 -8.34
C MET A 59 13.44 19.73 -9.05
N GLY A 60 14.40 20.61 -8.72
CA GLY A 60 14.44 21.99 -9.20
C GLY A 60 13.44 22.91 -8.48
N ILE A 61 13.17 22.65 -7.19
CA ILE A 61 12.28 23.47 -6.36
C ILE A 61 12.99 23.96 -5.10
N ASP A 62 12.40 24.94 -4.42
CA ASP A 62 12.90 25.40 -3.13
C ASP A 62 12.76 24.34 -2.04
N ARG A 63 13.72 24.31 -1.11
CA ARG A 63 13.67 23.45 0.08
C ARG A 63 12.36 23.61 0.86
N THR A 64 11.86 24.84 0.98
CA THR A 64 10.59 25.12 1.64
C THR A 64 9.40 24.52 0.90
N ALA A 65 9.42 24.52 -0.43
CA ALA A 65 8.38 23.89 -1.24
C ALA A 65 8.39 22.36 -1.05
N PHE A 66 9.56 21.73 -1.03
CA PHE A 66 9.67 20.30 -0.72
C PHE A 66 9.20 19.98 0.71
N SER A 67 9.53 20.82 1.69
CA SER A 67 9.04 20.66 3.07
C SER A 67 7.51 20.72 3.15
N LYS A 68 6.87 21.64 2.42
CA LYS A 68 5.40 21.71 2.33
C LYS A 68 4.78 20.48 1.68
N ILE A 69 5.42 19.93 0.63
CA ILE A 69 5.01 18.65 0.03
C ILE A 69 5.10 17.52 1.06
N LYS A 70 6.24 17.40 1.75
CA LYS A 70 6.49 16.35 2.74
C LYS A 70 5.54 16.41 3.93
N ASN A 71 5.05 17.60 4.27
CA ASN A 71 4.07 17.80 5.34
C ASN A 71 2.62 17.77 4.84
N GLY A 72 2.39 17.52 3.54
CA GLY A 72 1.05 17.45 2.95
C GLY A 72 0.32 18.79 2.84
N THR A 73 0.97 19.91 3.13
CA THR A 73 0.36 21.26 3.08
C THR A 73 0.39 21.87 1.67
N ARG A 74 1.08 21.23 0.73
CA ARG A 74 1.10 21.57 -0.70
C ARG A 74 0.86 20.32 -1.54
N LYS A 75 -0.05 20.42 -2.51
CA LYS A 75 -0.28 19.38 -3.51
C LYS A 75 0.93 19.23 -4.44
N VAL A 76 1.14 18.00 -4.91
CA VAL A 76 2.21 17.63 -5.84
C VAL A 76 1.64 17.65 -7.26
N SER A 77 2.34 18.28 -8.22
CA SER A 77 1.94 18.19 -9.63
C SER A 77 2.27 16.82 -10.23
N ALA A 78 1.70 16.49 -11.38
CA ALA A 78 2.05 15.24 -12.08
C ALA A 78 3.55 15.15 -12.41
N ASP A 79 4.15 16.26 -12.84
CA ASP A 79 5.59 16.30 -13.16
C ASP A 79 6.46 16.13 -11.91
N GLU A 80 6.07 16.75 -10.79
CA GLU A 80 6.77 16.57 -9.51
C GLU A 80 6.64 15.12 -9.00
N LEU A 81 5.48 14.50 -9.21
CA LEU A 81 5.25 13.11 -8.83
C LEU A 81 6.15 12.15 -9.63
N ASN A 82 6.29 12.37 -10.94
CA ASN A 82 7.21 11.61 -11.80
C ASN A 82 8.67 11.83 -11.38
N LYS A 83 9.07 13.05 -11.06
CA LYS A 83 10.43 13.31 -10.56
C LYS A 83 10.69 12.60 -9.23
N LEU A 84 9.71 12.57 -8.32
CA LEU A 84 9.84 11.85 -7.05
C LEU A 84 9.98 10.34 -7.27
N SER A 85 9.22 9.78 -8.22
CA SER A 85 9.29 8.36 -8.55
C SER A 85 10.68 7.99 -9.09
N GLU A 86 11.25 8.82 -9.97
CA GLU A 86 12.62 8.67 -10.48
C GLU A 86 13.69 8.81 -9.38
N ILE A 87 13.58 9.84 -8.53
CA ILE A 87 14.55 10.10 -7.45
C ILE A 87 14.61 8.93 -6.46
N PHE A 88 13.47 8.36 -6.12
CA PHE A 88 13.38 7.27 -5.15
C PHE A 88 13.45 5.88 -5.79
N GLY A 89 13.43 5.77 -7.12
CA GLY A 89 13.43 4.50 -7.83
C GLY A 89 12.17 3.65 -7.56
N VAL A 90 11.02 4.32 -7.40
CA VAL A 90 9.72 3.68 -7.15
C VAL A 90 8.72 4.01 -8.27
N SER A 91 7.59 3.33 -8.32
CA SER A 91 6.47 3.63 -9.20
C SER A 91 5.65 4.80 -8.65
N THR A 92 5.00 5.55 -9.55
CA THR A 92 4.03 6.57 -9.16
C THR A 92 2.82 5.94 -8.46
N ASP A 93 2.42 4.74 -8.87
CA ASP A 93 1.38 3.95 -8.20
C ASP A 93 1.71 3.68 -6.73
N TYR A 94 2.97 3.39 -6.41
CA TYR A 94 3.39 3.24 -5.02
C TYR A 94 3.28 4.56 -4.24
N LEU A 95 3.69 5.69 -4.83
CA LEU A 95 3.59 7.01 -4.21
C LEU A 95 2.14 7.41 -3.93
N LEU A 96 1.24 7.08 -4.86
CA LEU A 96 -0.20 7.34 -4.73
C LEU A 96 -0.92 6.32 -3.85
N GLY A 97 -0.25 5.23 -3.48
CA GLY A 97 -0.84 4.15 -2.68
C GLY A 97 -1.74 3.20 -3.47
N ASN A 98 -1.65 3.22 -4.80
CA ASN A 98 -2.34 2.28 -5.69
C ASN A 98 -1.72 0.87 -5.64
N THR A 99 -0.52 0.74 -5.08
CA THR A 99 0.15 -0.55 -4.86
C THR A 99 1.00 -0.49 -3.60
N VAL A 100 1.25 -1.66 -3.01
CA VAL A 100 2.25 -1.82 -1.95
C VAL A 100 3.65 -2.13 -2.46
N SER A 101 3.77 -2.48 -3.75
CA SER A 101 5.06 -2.77 -4.34
C SER A 101 5.76 -1.49 -4.80
N GLN A 102 6.98 -1.27 -4.35
CA GLN A 102 7.74 -0.06 -4.67
C GLN A 102 7.96 0.09 -6.18
N ASP A 103 8.29 -0.99 -6.88
CA ASP A 103 8.51 -1.00 -8.33
C ASP A 103 7.25 -1.32 -9.14
N GLY A 104 6.09 -1.46 -8.48
CA GLY A 104 4.83 -1.84 -9.12
C GLY A 104 4.80 -3.27 -9.64
N LYS A 105 5.79 -4.09 -9.26
CA LYS A 105 5.89 -5.49 -9.69
C LYS A 105 5.55 -6.44 -8.55
N ALA A 106 5.12 -7.65 -8.90
CA ALA A 106 5.10 -8.74 -7.95
C ALA A 106 6.53 -8.91 -7.36
N PRO A 107 6.66 -9.28 -6.07
CA PRO A 107 7.96 -9.55 -5.47
C PRO A 107 8.80 -10.52 -6.30
N SER A 108 10.13 -10.38 -6.30
CA SER A 108 11.01 -11.22 -7.12
C SER A 108 10.91 -12.73 -6.84
N TRP A 109 10.45 -13.10 -5.65
CA TRP A 109 10.21 -14.49 -5.24
C TRP A 109 8.85 -15.04 -5.69
N ALA A 110 7.96 -14.19 -6.22
CA ALA A 110 6.64 -14.62 -6.67
C ALA A 110 6.74 -15.46 -7.94
N THR A 111 6.23 -16.68 -7.89
CA THR A 111 6.13 -17.56 -9.05
C THR A 111 4.97 -17.13 -9.96
N GLU A 112 4.95 -17.64 -11.20
CA GLU A 112 3.80 -17.45 -12.10
C GLU A 112 2.50 -18.02 -11.51
N LYS A 113 2.60 -19.04 -10.66
CA LYS A 113 1.46 -19.58 -9.93
C LYS A 113 0.93 -18.57 -8.92
N ASP A 114 1.80 -17.93 -8.14
CA ASP A 114 1.39 -16.92 -7.15
C ASP A 114 0.70 -15.71 -7.82
N LYS A 115 1.16 -15.32 -9.01
CA LYS A 115 0.52 -14.24 -9.81
C LYS A 115 -0.87 -14.64 -10.29
N ASN A 116 -1.03 -15.88 -10.75
CA ASN A 116 -2.32 -16.40 -11.21
C ASN A 116 -3.30 -16.59 -10.04
N ASP A 117 -2.81 -17.11 -8.91
CA ASP A 117 -3.59 -17.25 -7.67
C ASP A 117 -4.03 -15.88 -7.15
N LEU A 118 -3.17 -14.87 -7.24
CA LEU A 118 -3.55 -13.49 -6.92
C LEU A 118 -4.64 -12.97 -7.86
N LYS A 119 -4.47 -13.15 -9.18
CA LYS A 119 -5.45 -12.71 -10.18
C LYS A 119 -6.80 -13.37 -9.94
N HIS A 120 -6.81 -14.67 -9.68
CA HIS A 120 -8.00 -15.44 -9.34
C HIS A 120 -8.65 -14.90 -8.05
N TYR A 121 -7.86 -14.76 -6.98
CA TYR A 121 -8.30 -14.25 -5.68
C TYR A 121 -8.92 -12.85 -5.75
N LEU A 122 -8.34 -11.96 -6.56
CA LEU A 122 -8.86 -10.61 -6.78
C LEU A 122 -10.10 -10.60 -7.68
N SER A 123 -10.21 -11.49 -8.67
CA SER A 123 -11.30 -11.46 -9.65
C SER A 123 -12.59 -12.14 -9.18
N GLU A 124 -12.52 -13.19 -8.36
CA GLU A 124 -13.69 -14.02 -8.05
C GLU A 124 -14.70 -13.36 -7.12
N ASN A 125 -14.29 -12.37 -6.33
CA ASN A 125 -15.16 -11.76 -5.32
C ASN A 125 -15.35 -10.25 -5.51
N TRP A 126 -14.67 -9.66 -6.50
CA TRP A 126 -14.57 -8.21 -6.68
C TRP A 126 -15.92 -7.52 -6.83
N ASP A 127 -16.82 -8.10 -7.62
CA ASP A 127 -18.07 -7.45 -8.01
C ASP A 127 -19.21 -7.70 -7.00
N SER A 128 -19.04 -8.65 -6.08
CA SER A 128 -20.03 -9.01 -5.06
C SER A 128 -19.73 -8.44 -3.66
N MET A 129 -18.67 -7.64 -3.51
CA MET A 129 -18.31 -7.02 -2.23
C MET A 129 -19.15 -5.76 -2.01
N THR A 130 -20.09 -5.82 -1.07
CA THR A 130 -20.87 -4.66 -0.60
C THR A 130 -20.46 -4.29 0.82
N TYR A 131 -20.43 -3.01 1.15
CA TYR A 131 -20.28 -2.54 2.53
C TYR A 131 -21.61 -1.95 2.99
N GLY A 132 -22.18 -2.50 4.07
CA GLY A 132 -23.51 -2.06 4.55
C GLY A 132 -24.68 -2.38 3.62
N GLY A 133 -24.49 -3.22 2.60
CA GLY A 133 -25.49 -3.50 1.56
C GLY A 133 -25.38 -2.59 0.34
N ASP A 134 -24.52 -1.56 0.39
CA ASP A 134 -24.25 -0.66 -0.71
C ASP A 134 -23.07 -1.12 -1.55
N LYS A 135 -23.09 -0.74 -2.83
CA LYS A 135 -21.95 -0.96 -3.73
C LYS A 135 -20.82 -0.04 -3.32
N LEU A 136 -19.62 -0.61 -3.20
CA LEU A 136 -18.40 0.14 -2.94
C LEU A 136 -18.11 1.15 -4.07
N THR A 137 -17.57 2.32 -3.73
CA THR A 137 -17.06 3.27 -4.72
C THR A 137 -15.80 2.73 -5.39
N ASP A 138 -15.40 3.34 -6.52
CA ASP A 138 -14.19 2.90 -7.23
C ASP A 138 -12.93 3.12 -6.39
N GLU A 139 -12.89 4.17 -5.56
CA GLU A 139 -11.82 4.42 -4.60
C GLU A 139 -11.78 3.37 -3.49
N GLU A 140 -12.92 3.04 -2.88
CA GLU A 140 -13.01 2.03 -1.81
C GLU A 140 -12.63 0.64 -2.31
N LYS A 141 -13.09 0.29 -3.53
CA LYS A 141 -12.69 -0.92 -4.24
C LYS A 141 -11.17 -0.97 -4.42
N GLN A 142 -10.56 0.13 -4.85
CA GLN A 142 -9.11 0.19 -5.03
C GLN A 142 -8.36 0.00 -3.71
N GLN A 143 -8.82 0.62 -2.62
CA GLN A 143 -8.23 0.41 -1.29
C GLN A 143 -8.35 -1.05 -0.85
N LEU A 144 -9.51 -1.66 -1.07
CA LEU A 144 -9.74 -3.07 -0.77
C LEU A 144 -8.81 -3.98 -1.57
N ARG A 145 -8.61 -3.69 -2.87
CA ARG A 145 -7.64 -4.40 -3.73
C ARG A 145 -6.25 -4.38 -3.13
N VAL A 146 -5.74 -3.18 -2.80
CA VAL A 146 -4.40 -2.99 -2.26
C VAL A 146 -4.24 -3.73 -0.93
N ALA A 147 -5.25 -3.65 -0.06
CA ALA A 147 -5.25 -4.37 1.21
C ALA A 147 -5.22 -5.90 1.00
N MET A 148 -6.04 -6.42 0.08
CA MET A 148 -6.09 -7.84 -0.27
C MET A 148 -4.78 -8.34 -0.86
N GLU A 149 -4.20 -7.62 -1.83
CA GLU A 149 -2.88 -7.91 -2.41
C GLU A 149 -1.80 -7.98 -1.32
N THR A 150 -1.82 -7.01 -0.40
CA THR A 150 -0.84 -6.95 0.70
C THR A 150 -0.93 -8.17 1.60
N ILE A 151 -2.14 -8.57 1.98
CA ILE A 151 -2.37 -9.75 2.81
C ILE A 151 -1.93 -11.01 2.06
N PHE A 152 -2.25 -11.10 0.76
CA PHE A 152 -1.87 -12.21 -0.09
C PHE A 152 -0.35 -12.40 -0.15
N TRP A 153 0.41 -11.34 -0.48
CA TRP A 153 1.86 -11.39 -0.55
C TRP A 153 2.50 -11.70 0.81
N ARG A 154 1.97 -11.14 1.90
CA ARG A 154 2.49 -11.43 3.25
C ARG A 154 2.32 -12.90 3.63
N ARG A 155 1.24 -13.55 3.17
CA ARG A 155 0.95 -14.95 3.47
C ARG A 155 1.75 -15.91 2.59
N HIS A 156 2.05 -15.53 1.35
CA HIS A 156 2.79 -16.38 0.40
C HIS A 156 4.32 -16.24 0.50
N LYS A 157 4.87 -15.27 1.26
CA LYS A 157 6.32 -15.05 1.46
C LYS A 157 7.10 -16.19 2.17
N HIS A 158 6.53 -17.37 2.37
CA HIS A 158 7.10 -18.43 3.21
C HIS A 158 7.09 -19.84 2.58
N GLN A 159 7.15 -19.97 1.27
CA GLN A 159 7.58 -21.21 0.62
C GLN A 159 8.98 -21.04 0.03
#